data_AF-A0A2V4USI6-F1
#
_entry.id   AF-A0A2V4USI6-F1
#
_cell.length_a   1.000
_cell.length_b   1.000
_cell.length_c   1.000
_cell.angle_alpha   90.00
_cell.angle_beta   90.00
_cell.angle_gamma   90.00
#
_symmetry.space_group_name_H-M   'P 1'
#
loop_
_entity.id
_entity.type
_entity.pdbx_description
1 polymer ?
#
loop_
_entity_poly.entity_id
_entity_poly.type
_entity_poly.pdbx_seq_one_letter_code
_entity_poly.pdbx_strand_id
1 'polypeptide(L)' 'MEFTDSQVFAGYVYPSVVLYGHIQGDENEGIKIAINYNTYEVEHVGGPKWLIHQE' A
#
# COMPACT_ATOMS: atom_id res chain seq x y z
N MET A 1 11.92 12.51 -29.23
CA MET A 1 11.33 11.32 -28.60
C MET A 1 9.87 11.64 -28.38
N GLU A 2 9.02 11.27 -29.32
CA GLU A 2 7.56 11.42 -29.15
C GLU A 2 7.08 10.26 -28.29
N PHE A 3 6.42 10.57 -27.18
CA PHE A 3 5.70 9.57 -26.43
C PHE A 3 4.42 9.27 -27.21
N THR A 4 4.38 8.11 -27.85
CA THR A 4 3.13 7.55 -28.38
C THR A 4 2.18 7.40 -27.19
N ASP A 5 0.98 7.96 -27.27
CA ASP A 5 -0.11 7.73 -26.31
C ASP A 5 -0.30 6.22 -26.18
N SER A 6 0.37 5.64 -25.20
CA SER A 6 0.26 4.25 -24.87
C SER A 6 -1.06 4.15 -24.15
N GLN A 7 -2.06 3.56 -24.80
CA GLN A 7 -3.32 3.25 -24.15
C GLN A 7 -3.02 2.30 -22.99
N VAL A 8 -2.89 2.85 -21.78
CA VAL A 8 -2.80 2.07 -20.56
C VAL A 8 -4.19 1.49 -20.35
N PHE A 9 -4.33 0.17 -20.54
CA PHE A 9 -5.58 -0.50 -20.24
C PHE A 9 -5.92 -0.25 -18.76
N ALA A 10 -7.11 0.29 -18.50
CA ALA A 10 -7.52 0.71 -17.16
C ALA A 10 -7.42 -0.42 -16.13
N GLY A 11 -7.55 -1.69 -16.54
CA GLY A 11 -7.37 -2.83 -15.65
C GLY A 11 -5.92 -3.10 -15.21
N TYR A 12 -4.91 -2.46 -15.82
CA TYR A 12 -3.53 -2.49 -15.33
C TYR A 12 -3.25 -1.41 -14.27
N VAL A 13 -4.12 -0.40 -14.15
CA VAL A 13 -4.01 0.61 -13.10
C VAL A 13 -4.75 0.08 -11.89
N TYR A 14 -4.05 -0.70 -11.06
CA TYR A 14 -4.61 -1.13 -9.79
C TYR A 14 -4.58 0.06 -8.81
N PRO A 15 -5.72 0.48 -8.24
CA PRO A 15 -5.80 1.72 -7.48
C PRO A 15 -5.28 1.56 -6.03
N SER A 16 -4.23 0.77 -5.83
CA SER A 16 -3.68 0.50 -4.51
C SER A 16 -2.28 1.08 -4.37
N VAL A 17 -2.09 1.85 -3.31
CA VAL A 17 -0.76 2.22 -2.82
C VAL A 17 -0.41 1.27 -1.69
N VAL A 18 0.76 0.63 -1.79
CA VAL A 18 1.28 -0.22 -0.72
C VAL A 18 2.48 0.46 -0.08
N LEU A 19 2.35 0.78 1.20
CA LEU A 19 3.42 1.34 2.03
C LEU A 19 4.12 0.21 2.77
N TYR A 20 5.44 0.17 2.65
CA TYR A 20 6.31 -0.73 3.40
C TYR A 20 7.18 0.09 4.33
N GLY A 21 7.28 -0.33 5.58
CA GLY A 21 8.09 0.33 6.59
C GLY A 21 8.59 -0.65 7.64
N HIS A 22 9.40 -0.14 8.56
CA HIS A 22 9.84 -0.83 9.76
C HIS A 22 9.81 0.16 10.91
N ILE A 23 9.80 -0.35 12.14
CA ILE A 23 9.91 0.48 13.33
C ILE A 23 11.38 0.79 13.55
N GLN A 24 11.71 2.07 13.70
CA GLN A 24 13.07 2.46 14.05
C GLN A 24 13.43 1.86 15.43
N GLY A 25 14.50 1.06 15.47
CA GLY A 25 14.91 0.33 16.67
C GLY A 25 14.34 -1.10 16.78
N ASP A 26 13.43 -1.50 15.89
CA ASP A 26 12.97 -2.88 15.72
C ASP A 26 12.73 -3.21 14.24
N GLU A 27 13.82 -3.28 13.49
CA GLU A 27 13.81 -3.49 12.03
C GLU A 27 13.31 -4.88 11.62
N ASN A 28 13.21 -5.81 12.58
CA ASN A 28 12.63 -7.14 12.37
C ASN A 28 11.10 -7.08 12.26
N GLU A 29 10.48 -6.01 12.78
CA GLU A 29 9.04 -5.80 12.74
C GLU A 29 8.65 -4.92 11.54
N GLY A 30 8.31 -5.59 10.43
CA GLY A 30 7.84 -4.94 9.21
C GLY A 30 6.40 -4.43 9.32
N ILE A 31 6.14 -3.26 8.73
CA ILE A 31 4.81 -2.66 8.57
C ILE A 31 4.43 -2.73 7.10
N LYS A 32 3.19 -3.15 6.82
CA LYS A 32 2.59 -3.12 5.49
C LYS A 32 1.20 -2.52 5.56
N ILE A 33 0.95 -1.48 4.77
CA ILE A 33 -0.36 -0.84 4.67
C ILE A 33 -0.74 -0.78 3.18
N ALA A 34 -1.89 -1.34 2.82
CA ALA A 34 -2.47 -1.19 1.49
C ALA A 34 -3.68 -0.25 1.56
N ILE A 35 -3.66 0.78 0.71
CA ILE A 35 -4.71 1.81 0.63
C ILE A 35 -5.26 1.80 -0.78
N ASN A 36 -6.57 1.63 -0.90
CA ASN A 36 -7.28 1.85 -2.15
C ASN A 36 -7.56 3.34 -2.31
N TYR A 37 -6.90 4.02 -3.25
CA TYR A 37 -7.06 5.48 -3.38
C TYR A 37 -8.37 5.89 -4.04
N ASN A 38 -9.14 4.95 -4.62
CA ASN A 38 -10.47 5.25 -5.16
C ASN A 38 -11.53 5.31 -4.07
N THR A 39 -11.46 4.39 -3.10
CA THR A 39 -12.43 4.31 -1.98
C THR A 39 -11.92 4.98 -0.71
N TYR A 40 -10.62 5.33 -0.65
CA TYR A 40 -9.91 5.76 0.55
C TYR A 40 -9.94 4.73 1.69
N GLU A 41 -10.22 3.47 1.36
CA GLU A 41 -10.29 2.38 2.33
C GLU A 41 -8.91 1.75 2.53
N VAL A 42 -8.66 1.33 3.77
CA VAL A 42 -7.49 0.54 4.14
C VAL A 42 -7.86 -0.93 4.05
N GLU A 43 -7.29 -1.66 3.09
CA GLU A 43 -7.67 -3.05 2.81
C GLU A 43 -6.79 -4.05 3.58
N HIS A 44 -5.52 -3.69 3.82
CA HIS A 44 -4.57 -4.58 4.48
C HIS A 44 -3.66 -3.80 5.42
N VAL A 45 -3.76 -4.08 6.72
CA VAL A 45 -2.80 -3.64 7.74
C VAL A 45 -2.08 -4.87 8.27
N GLY A 46 -0.77 -4.92 8.04
CA GLY A 46 0.13 -5.95 8.54
C GLY A 46 1.23 -5.31 9.38
N GLY A 47 1.59 -5.98 10.47
CA GLY A 47 2.60 -5.50 11.38
C GLY A 47 2.48 -6.12 12.77
N PRO A 48 3.10 -5.49 13.77
CA PRO A 48 3.12 -5.99 15.14
C PRO A 48 1.73 -6.08 15.75
N LYS A 49 1.54 -6.99 16.71
CA LYS A 49 0.22 -7.21 17.35
C LYS A 49 -0.38 -5.94 17.95
N TRP A 50 0.47 -5.04 18.46
CA TRP A 50 0.04 -3.77 19.04
C TRP A 50 -0.47 -2.78 17.98
N LEU A 51 -0.03 -2.90 16.72
CA LEU A 51 -0.46 -2.05 15.60
C LEU A 51 -1.80 -2.52 15.00
N ILE A 52 -2.07 -3.83 15.05
CA ILE A 52 -3.28 -4.44 14.46
C ILE A 52 -4.45 -4.49 15.46
N HIS A 53 -4.23 -4.16 16.74
CA HIS A 53 -5.30 -4.16 17.74
C HIS A 53 -6.21 -2.94 17.56
N GLN A 54 -7.43 -3.17 17.07
CA GLN A 54 -8.57 -2.26 17.26
C GLN A 54 -9.28 -2.67 18.55
N GLU A 55 -9.53 -1.70 19.44
CA GLU A 55 -10.39 -1.85 20.62
C GLU A 55 -11.82 -2.27 20.25
#